data_AF-A0A1Q4ZKK0-F1
#
_entry.id   AF-A0A1Q4ZKK0-F1
#
_cell.length_a   1.000
_cell.length_b   1.000
_cell.length_c   1.000
_cell.angle_alpha   90.00
_cell.angle_beta   90.00
_cell.angle_gamma   90.00
#
_symmetry.space_group_name_H-M   'P 1'
#
loop_
_entity.id
_entity.type
_entity.pdbx_description
1 polymer ?
#
loop_
_entity_poly.entity_id
_entity_poly.type
_entity_poly.pdbx_seq_one_letter_code
_entity_poly.pdbx_strand_id
1 'polypeptide(L)'
;MRAIWKGAVSFGLVSIGVRVYSATEEKDIRFHQVHRDDGGRIRYKRTCQVCGEEVTYDDIAKGYDIGGGEMVILTDEDFADLPLTTSHAIDVLEFVPAEQVDPILYNKAYFLEPEGSATKPYVLLRDALTDSERVAIVKVALRQREQLATLRVREGVLLLNTMLWPDEVRTPDFGFLDEDLKVRPPELAMASSLIDSMAGDFEPDAFTDDYRAALQEVIDAKIEGREVVQPEEEEAAPAAAVDLMAALKASVERARAARGEAPAGGAGEPTPITSARSAQQAAKAAKTAKAPAKKAAAKKAPAKKAAAAKKAEPAKKAAAKKTAEKKAAPAKKAAKKAAPRKTA
;
A
#
# COMPACT_ATOMS: atom_id res chain seq x y z
N MET A 1 4.64 -25.80 -3.78
CA MET A 1 5.05 -24.51 -4.36
C MET A 1 5.16 -24.67 -5.88
N ARG A 2 4.57 -23.79 -6.69
CA ARG A 2 4.65 -23.87 -8.17
C ARG A 2 5.69 -22.89 -8.68
N ALA A 3 6.61 -23.35 -9.51
CA ALA A 3 7.59 -22.49 -10.14
C ALA A 3 6.89 -21.49 -11.07
N ILE A 4 7.21 -20.22 -10.92
CA ILE A 4 6.65 -19.13 -11.73
C ILE A 4 7.56 -18.75 -12.90
N TRP A 5 8.86 -19.05 -12.78
CA TRP A 5 9.87 -18.71 -13.76
C TRP A 5 11.08 -19.64 -13.62
N LYS A 6 11.79 -19.86 -14.72
CA LYS A 6 13.02 -20.64 -14.81
C LYS A 6 14.04 -19.83 -15.61
N GLY A 7 15.27 -19.83 -15.15
CA GLY A 7 16.39 -19.15 -15.81
C GLY A 7 17.68 -19.39 -15.06
N ALA A 8 18.63 -18.47 -15.15
CA ALA A 8 19.91 -18.61 -14.47
C ALA A 8 20.35 -17.32 -13.76
N VAL A 9 21.02 -17.46 -12.61
CA VAL A 9 21.77 -16.37 -11.99
C VAL A 9 23.13 -16.29 -12.66
N SER A 10 23.42 -15.16 -13.29
CA SER A 10 24.66 -14.90 -14.01
C SER A 10 25.47 -13.84 -13.26
N PHE A 11 26.73 -14.15 -12.97
CA PHE A 11 27.68 -13.16 -12.45
C PHE A 11 29.06 -13.40 -13.09
N GLY A 12 29.50 -12.43 -13.90
CA GLY A 12 30.71 -12.57 -14.70
C GLY A 12 30.64 -13.77 -15.66
N LEU A 13 31.39 -14.83 -15.35
CA LEU A 13 31.50 -16.05 -16.18
C LEU A 13 30.73 -17.25 -15.62
N VAL A 14 30.09 -17.10 -14.45
CA VAL A 14 29.38 -18.18 -13.78
C VAL A 14 27.88 -18.04 -14.03
N SER A 15 27.24 -19.14 -14.42
CA SER A 15 25.79 -19.22 -14.63
C SER A 15 25.21 -20.37 -13.81
N ILE A 16 24.24 -20.08 -12.95
CA ILE A 16 23.62 -21.01 -12.01
C ILE A 16 22.15 -21.16 -12.38
N GLY A 17 21.77 -22.31 -12.93
CA GLY A 17 20.36 -22.60 -13.25
C GLY A 17 19.49 -22.62 -12.01
N VAL A 18 18.39 -21.87 -12.03
CA VAL A 18 17.45 -21.73 -10.91
C VAL A 18 15.99 -21.74 -11.34
N ARG A 19 15.13 -22.16 -10.43
CA ARG A 19 13.67 -22.01 -10.48
C ARG A 19 13.22 -21.00 -9.43
N VAL A 20 12.34 -20.09 -9.84
CA VAL A 20 11.80 -19.03 -8.98
C VAL A 20 10.41 -19.42 -8.49
N TYR A 21 10.15 -19.21 -7.21
CA TYR A 21 8.88 -19.47 -6.55
C TYR A 21 8.43 -18.26 -5.74
N SER A 22 7.12 -18.00 -5.63
CA SER A 22 6.61 -16.93 -4.75
C SER A 22 6.96 -17.25 -3.29
N ALA A 23 7.56 -16.31 -2.58
CA ALA A 23 7.83 -16.43 -1.14
C ALA A 23 6.67 -15.92 -0.28
N THR A 24 5.69 -15.26 -0.89
CA THR A 24 4.51 -14.71 -0.23
C THR A 24 3.23 -15.28 -0.83
N GLU A 25 2.21 -15.42 0.02
CA GLU A 25 0.86 -15.83 -0.36
C GLU A 25 -0.13 -14.95 0.40
N GLU A 26 -1.08 -14.39 -0.33
CA GLU A 26 -2.19 -13.62 0.23
C GLU A 26 -3.26 -14.59 0.75
N LYS A 27 -3.64 -14.44 2.02
CA LYS A 27 -4.56 -15.35 2.72
C LYS A 27 -5.96 -14.77 2.91
N ASP A 28 -6.38 -13.91 1.98
CA ASP A 28 -7.66 -13.24 2.03
C ASP A 28 -8.83 -14.16 1.65
N ILE A 29 -9.99 -13.93 2.26
CA ILE A 29 -11.23 -14.61 1.91
C ILE A 29 -11.67 -14.14 0.53
N ARG A 30 -11.68 -15.07 -0.44
CA ARG A 30 -12.04 -14.76 -1.83
C ARG A 30 -13.55 -14.77 -2.01
N PHE A 31 -14.10 -13.62 -2.36
CA PHE A 31 -15.51 -13.50 -2.72
C PHE A 31 -15.71 -13.64 -4.23
N HIS A 32 -16.76 -14.38 -4.59
CA HIS A 32 -17.28 -14.32 -5.95
C HIS A 32 -18.39 -13.28 -6.01
N GLN A 33 -18.38 -12.47 -7.07
CA GLN A 33 -19.50 -11.59 -7.34
C GLN A 33 -20.73 -12.42 -7.72
N VAL A 34 -21.80 -12.18 -6.99
CA VAL A 34 -23.10 -12.82 -7.21
C VAL A 34 -24.17 -11.75 -7.33
N HIS A 35 -25.17 -12.03 -8.15
CA HIS A 35 -26.37 -11.21 -8.21
C HIS A 35 -27.08 -11.31 -6.85
N ARG A 36 -27.42 -10.15 -6.29
CA ARG A 36 -27.86 -10.02 -4.89
C ARG A 36 -29.16 -10.78 -4.60
N ASP A 37 -30.05 -10.85 -5.60
CA ASP A 37 -31.39 -11.38 -5.40
C ASP A 37 -31.47 -12.90 -5.57
N ASP A 38 -30.66 -13.50 -6.45
CA ASP A 38 -30.73 -14.93 -6.80
C ASP A 38 -29.43 -15.71 -6.56
N GLY A 39 -28.34 -15.04 -6.16
CA GLY A 39 -27.03 -15.66 -5.93
C GLY A 39 -26.29 -16.10 -7.21
N GLY A 40 -26.80 -15.75 -8.40
CA GLY A 40 -26.22 -16.12 -9.68
C GLY A 40 -24.83 -15.52 -9.89
N ARG A 41 -23.86 -16.30 -10.38
CA ARG A 41 -22.50 -15.82 -10.67
C ARG A 41 -22.50 -14.77 -11.78
N ILE A 42 -21.91 -13.60 -11.51
CA ILE A 42 -21.74 -12.54 -12.51
C ILE A 42 -20.63 -12.93 -13.51
N ARG A 43 -20.87 -12.68 -14.81
CA ARG A 43 -19.88 -12.84 -15.88
C ARG A 43 -19.69 -11.54 -16.64
N TYR A 44 -18.44 -11.25 -17.00
CA TYR A 44 -18.07 -10.08 -17.80
C TYR A 44 -17.76 -10.49 -19.24
N LYS A 45 -18.14 -9.61 -20.17
CA LYS A 45 -17.79 -9.71 -21.59
C LYS A 45 -16.98 -8.49 -22.00
N ARG A 46 -15.90 -8.70 -22.74
CA ARG A 46 -15.08 -7.61 -23.31
C ARG A 46 -15.60 -7.34 -24.71
N THR A 47 -15.97 -6.09 -24.98
CA THR A 47 -16.54 -5.70 -26.28
C THR A 47 -15.74 -4.54 -26.83
N CYS A 48 -15.33 -4.61 -28.10
CA CYS A 48 -14.61 -3.53 -28.76
C CYS A 48 -15.55 -2.33 -28.99
N GLN A 49 -15.11 -1.12 -28.64
CA GLN A 49 -15.91 0.09 -28.80
C GLN A 49 -16.14 0.47 -30.27
N VAL A 50 -15.23 0.10 -31.16
CA VAL A 50 -15.28 0.49 -32.57
C VAL A 50 -16.20 -0.43 -33.39
N CYS A 51 -16.04 -1.75 -33.27
CA CYS A 51 -16.84 -2.72 -34.03
C CYS A 51 -18.02 -3.30 -33.25
N GLY A 52 -18.07 -3.16 -31.92
CA GLY A 52 -19.13 -3.72 -31.08
C GLY A 52 -19.05 -5.24 -30.89
N GLU A 53 -17.99 -5.88 -31.36
CA GLU A 53 -17.80 -7.33 -31.26
C GLU A 53 -17.20 -7.74 -29.91
N GLU A 54 -17.61 -8.91 -29.42
CA GLU A 54 -17.02 -9.53 -28.22
C GLU A 54 -15.61 -10.04 -28.57
N VAL A 55 -14.60 -9.57 -27.86
CA VAL A 55 -13.19 -9.89 -28.11
C VAL A 55 -12.63 -10.83 -27.04
N THR A 56 -11.79 -11.77 -27.48
CA THR A 56 -11.06 -12.66 -26.57
C THR A 56 -9.78 -11.99 -26.08
N TYR A 57 -9.06 -12.61 -25.14
CA TYR A 57 -7.81 -12.03 -24.63
C TYR A 57 -6.70 -12.01 -25.69
N ASP A 58 -6.69 -13.01 -26.57
CA ASP A 58 -5.70 -13.16 -27.64
C ASP A 58 -5.86 -12.10 -28.73
N ASP A 59 -7.06 -11.52 -28.85
CA ASP A 59 -7.36 -10.44 -29.81
C ASP A 59 -7.08 -9.04 -29.23
N ILE A 60 -6.59 -8.92 -27.99
CA ILE A 60 -6.35 -7.64 -27.32
C ILE A 60 -4.85 -7.30 -27.33
N ALA A 61 -4.48 -6.34 -28.18
CA ALA A 61 -3.16 -5.72 -28.18
C ALA A 61 -3.08 -4.52 -27.22
N LYS A 62 -1.86 -4.06 -26.92
CA LYS A 62 -1.63 -2.86 -26.08
C LYS A 62 -1.59 -1.62 -26.98
N GLY A 63 -2.36 -0.59 -26.64
CA GLY A 63 -2.33 0.70 -27.33
C GLY A 63 -1.60 1.78 -26.52
N TYR A 64 -0.71 2.53 -27.15
CA TYR A 64 -0.09 3.73 -26.60
C TYR A 64 -0.64 4.97 -27.30
N ASP A 65 -1.25 5.88 -26.54
CA ASP A 65 -1.79 7.15 -27.05
C ASP A 65 -0.66 8.16 -27.19
N ILE A 66 -0.38 8.61 -28.42
CA ILE A 66 0.62 9.63 -28.71
C ILE A 66 0.04 11.06 -28.62
N GLY A 67 -1.23 11.19 -28.25
CA GLY A 67 -1.97 12.44 -28.21
C GLY A 67 -2.71 12.71 -29.53
N GLY A 68 -3.78 13.50 -29.47
CA GLY A 68 -4.57 13.85 -30.65
C GLY A 68 -5.48 12.73 -31.17
N GLY A 69 -5.62 11.62 -30.44
CA GLY A 69 -6.45 10.48 -30.83
C GLY A 69 -5.74 9.46 -31.72
N GLU A 70 -4.44 9.61 -31.94
CA GLU A 70 -3.61 8.62 -32.63
C GLU A 70 -3.08 7.58 -31.64
N MET A 71 -3.21 6.30 -31.99
CA MET A 71 -2.83 5.17 -31.15
C MET A 71 -1.76 4.34 -31.86
N VAL A 72 -0.66 4.08 -31.17
CA VAL A 72 0.33 3.09 -31.60
C VAL A 72 -0.05 1.74 -30.98
N ILE A 73 -0.27 0.72 -31.81
CA ILE A 73 -0.59 -0.62 -31.36
C ILE A 73 0.71 -1.40 -31.22
N LEU A 74 0.95 -1.94 -30.03
CA LEU A 74 2.05 -2.81 -29.67
C LEU A 74 1.53 -4.24 -29.56
N THR A 75 2.05 -5.10 -30.44
CA THR A 75 1.77 -6.53 -30.49
C THR A 75 2.72 -7.31 -29.58
N ASP A 76 2.42 -8.58 -29.32
CA ASP A 76 3.31 -9.44 -28.54
C ASP A 76 4.68 -9.64 -29.20
N GLU A 77 4.77 -9.58 -30.54
CA GLU A 77 6.02 -9.64 -31.31
C GLU A 77 6.92 -8.43 -31.00
N ASP A 78 6.33 -7.22 -30.94
CA ASP A 78 7.07 -5.99 -30.57
C ASP A 78 7.69 -6.08 -29.17
N PHE A 79 7.05 -6.80 -28.24
CA PHE A 79 7.60 -7.06 -26.90
C PHE A 79 8.66 -8.16 -26.88
N ALA A 80 8.55 -9.16 -27.75
CA ALA A 80 9.50 -10.26 -27.85
C ALA A 80 10.84 -9.80 -28.45
N ASP A 81 10.81 -8.85 -29.39
CA ASP A 81 11.99 -8.31 -30.07
C ASP A 81 12.68 -7.17 -29.29
N LEU A 82 12.21 -6.85 -28.08
CA LEU A 82 12.88 -5.87 -27.23
C LEU A 82 14.32 -6.32 -26.94
N PRO A 83 15.33 -5.44 -27.11
CA PRO A 83 16.75 -5.76 -26.91
C PRO A 83 17.11 -5.82 -25.41
N LEU A 84 16.42 -6.66 -24.64
CA LEU A 84 16.67 -6.87 -23.23
C LEU A 84 17.66 -8.04 -23.05
N THR A 85 18.82 -7.74 -22.48
CA THR A 85 19.86 -8.75 -22.16
C THR A 85 19.43 -9.71 -21.05
N THR A 86 18.36 -9.40 -20.32
CA THR A 86 17.90 -10.11 -19.12
C THR A 86 16.77 -11.12 -19.37
N SER A 87 16.39 -11.36 -20.64
CA SER A 87 15.20 -12.12 -21.04
C SER A 87 15.02 -13.48 -20.33
N HIS A 88 16.12 -14.15 -19.93
CA HIS A 88 16.08 -15.38 -19.13
C HIS A 88 17.16 -15.48 -18.03
N ALA A 89 17.71 -14.34 -17.62
CA ALA A 89 18.80 -14.30 -16.64
C ALA A 89 18.53 -13.30 -15.53
N ILE A 90 19.00 -13.66 -14.33
CA ILE A 90 19.19 -12.75 -13.20
C ILE A 90 20.65 -12.32 -13.29
N ASP A 91 20.88 -11.11 -13.81
CA ASP A 91 22.22 -10.57 -14.01
C ASP A 91 22.68 -9.82 -12.76
N VAL A 92 23.76 -10.27 -12.15
CA VAL A 92 24.32 -9.67 -10.94
C VAL A 92 25.20 -8.49 -11.33
N LEU A 93 24.82 -7.30 -10.87
CA LEU A 93 25.52 -6.06 -11.15
C LEU A 93 26.61 -5.78 -10.12
N GLU A 94 26.26 -5.87 -8.83
CA GLU A 94 27.18 -5.52 -7.73
C GLU A 94 26.75 -6.15 -6.40
N PHE A 95 27.64 -6.11 -5.40
CA PHE A 95 27.40 -6.62 -4.05
C PHE A 95 27.54 -5.50 -3.02
N VAL A 96 26.45 -5.14 -2.35
CA VAL A 96 26.37 -4.03 -1.39
C VAL A 96 26.02 -4.53 0.00
N PRO A 97 26.40 -3.83 1.08
CA PRO A 97 25.88 -4.11 2.42
C PRO A 97 24.35 -4.00 2.45
N ALA A 98 23.68 -4.87 3.21
CA ALA A 98 22.21 -4.91 3.27
C ALA A 98 21.60 -3.56 3.71
N GLU A 99 22.28 -2.83 4.61
CA GLU A 99 21.81 -1.56 5.16
C GLU A 99 21.78 -0.40 4.16
N GLN A 100 22.45 -0.53 3.01
CA GLN A 100 22.38 0.47 1.94
C GLN A 100 21.08 0.37 1.14
N VAL A 101 20.36 -0.74 1.25
CA VAL A 101 19.09 -0.93 0.56
C VAL A 101 17.96 -0.47 1.47
N ASP A 102 17.42 0.71 1.18
CA ASP A 102 16.26 1.24 1.90
C ASP A 102 15.06 0.28 1.78
N PRO A 103 14.44 -0.16 2.90
CA PRO A 103 13.27 -1.02 2.88
C PRO A 103 12.12 -0.53 1.99
N ILE A 104 11.99 0.78 1.75
CA ILE A 104 10.98 1.37 0.87
C ILE A 104 11.08 0.85 -0.57
N LEU A 105 12.27 0.41 -0.99
CA LEU A 105 12.51 -0.09 -2.34
C LEU A 105 11.98 -1.51 -2.51
N TYR A 106 11.79 -2.30 -1.45
CA TYR A 106 11.35 -3.68 -1.59
C TYR A 106 9.89 -3.80 -2.04
N ASN A 107 9.64 -4.75 -2.95
CA ASN A 107 8.30 -5.06 -3.45
C ASN A 107 7.92 -6.53 -3.18
N LYS A 108 8.13 -7.44 -4.13
CA LYS A 108 7.77 -8.87 -3.99
C LYS A 108 8.99 -9.74 -3.73
N ALA A 109 8.81 -10.72 -2.84
CA ALA A 109 9.82 -11.71 -2.48
C ALA A 109 9.59 -13.06 -3.17
N TYR A 110 10.68 -13.67 -3.61
CA TYR A 110 10.70 -14.97 -4.30
C TYR A 110 11.83 -15.85 -3.79
N PHE A 111 11.57 -17.16 -3.65
CA PHE A 111 12.60 -18.15 -3.36
C PHE A 111 13.24 -18.68 -4.63
N LEU A 112 14.55 -18.91 -4.62
CA LEU A 112 15.27 -19.57 -5.69
C LEU A 112 15.63 -21.01 -5.28
N GLU A 113 15.36 -21.95 -6.18
CA GLU A 113 15.80 -23.34 -6.06
C GLU A 113 16.82 -23.64 -7.16
N PRO A 114 18.01 -24.20 -6.85
CA PRO A 114 18.95 -24.60 -7.89
C PRO A 114 18.42 -25.76 -8.72
N GLU A 115 18.77 -25.79 -10.00
CA GLU A 115 18.40 -26.89 -10.90
C GLU A 115 19.57 -27.85 -11.15
N GLY A 116 19.32 -29.16 -10.96
CA GLY A 116 20.23 -30.22 -11.41
C GLY A 116 21.66 -30.08 -10.88
N SER A 117 22.62 -29.92 -11.78
CA SER A 117 24.05 -29.77 -11.45
C SER A 117 24.43 -28.42 -10.85
N ALA A 118 23.51 -27.45 -10.80
CA ALA A 118 23.76 -26.10 -10.29
C ALA A 118 23.79 -26.00 -8.75
N THR A 119 23.53 -27.09 -8.02
CA THR A 119 23.47 -27.08 -6.55
C THR A 119 24.77 -26.64 -5.89
N LYS A 120 25.92 -27.13 -6.36
CA LYS A 120 27.24 -26.77 -5.78
C LYS A 120 27.56 -25.27 -5.95
N PRO A 121 27.49 -24.68 -7.16
CA PRO A 121 27.74 -23.25 -7.31
C PRO A 121 26.67 -22.38 -6.63
N TYR A 122 25.41 -22.84 -6.54
CA TYR A 122 24.36 -22.18 -5.77
C TYR A 122 24.69 -22.08 -4.28
N VAL A 123 25.08 -23.20 -3.67
CA VAL A 123 25.48 -23.24 -2.25
C VAL A 123 26.71 -22.36 -2.02
N LEU A 124 27.68 -22.38 -2.92
CA LEU A 124 28.85 -21.52 -2.83
C LEU A 124 28.48 -20.03 -2.85
N LEU A 125 27.60 -19.61 -3.75
CA LEU A 125 27.12 -18.22 -3.80
C LEU A 125 26.36 -17.84 -2.53
N ARG A 126 25.48 -18.73 -2.05
CA ARG A 126 24.71 -18.53 -0.82
C ARG A 126 25.65 -18.36 0.39
N ASP A 127 26.61 -19.26 0.56
CA ASP A 127 27.52 -19.23 1.69
C ASP A 127 28.42 -17.98 1.61
N ALA A 128 28.92 -17.63 0.41
CA ALA A 128 29.69 -16.41 0.21
C ALA A 128 28.90 -15.12 0.51
N LEU A 129 27.61 -15.06 0.15
CA LEU A 129 26.74 -13.92 0.50
C LEU A 129 26.49 -13.83 2.01
N THR A 130 26.34 -14.99 2.68
CA THR A 130 26.15 -15.05 4.13
C THR A 130 27.40 -14.58 4.86
N ASP A 131 28.56 -15.12 4.50
CA ASP A 131 29.84 -14.82 5.15
C ASP A 131 30.29 -13.38 4.94
N SER A 132 29.90 -12.77 3.81
CA SER A 132 30.26 -11.39 3.48
C SER A 132 29.25 -10.34 3.97
N GLU A 133 28.11 -10.75 4.56
CA GLU A 133 27.01 -9.88 4.99
C GLU A 133 26.53 -8.91 3.89
N ARG A 134 26.55 -9.38 2.64
CA ARG A 134 26.20 -8.59 1.46
C ARG A 134 24.94 -9.11 0.79
N VAL A 135 24.30 -8.21 0.07
CA VAL A 135 23.22 -8.50 -0.87
C VAL A 135 23.72 -8.19 -2.28
N ALA A 136 23.33 -9.01 -3.25
CA ALA A 136 23.63 -8.73 -4.64
C ALA A 136 22.53 -7.87 -5.24
N ILE A 137 22.87 -6.76 -5.90
CA ILE A 137 21.95 -6.01 -6.74
C ILE A 137 21.92 -6.68 -8.10
N VAL A 138 20.72 -7.01 -8.57
CA VAL A 138 20.52 -7.78 -9.80
C VAL A 138 19.47 -7.13 -10.68
N LYS A 139 19.58 -7.36 -11.99
CA LYS A 139 18.48 -7.13 -12.93
C LYS A 139 17.88 -8.44 -13.35
N VAL A 140 16.56 -8.50 -13.40
CA VAL A 140 15.82 -9.70 -13.79
C VAL A 140 14.65 -9.33 -14.70
N ALA A 141 14.48 -10.07 -15.80
CA ALA A 141 13.25 -10.01 -16.58
C ALA A 141 12.26 -11.04 -16.04
N LEU A 142 11.30 -10.58 -15.23
CA LEU A 142 10.15 -11.39 -14.83
C LEU A 142 8.99 -11.07 -15.77
N ARG A 143 8.51 -12.09 -16.50
CA ARG A 143 7.46 -11.99 -17.51
C ARG A 143 7.87 -11.05 -18.67
N GLN A 144 7.32 -9.85 -18.74
CA GLN A 144 7.52 -8.89 -19.84
C GLN A 144 8.28 -7.62 -19.40
N ARG A 145 8.79 -7.56 -18.16
CA ARG A 145 9.43 -6.35 -17.63
C ARG A 145 10.75 -6.68 -16.95
N GLU A 146 11.80 -5.95 -17.32
CA GLU A 146 13.02 -5.89 -16.54
C GLU A 146 12.75 -5.10 -15.25
N GLN A 147 13.22 -5.64 -14.13
CA GLN A 147 13.12 -5.01 -12.82
C GLN A 147 14.47 -5.09 -12.12
N LEU A 148 14.74 -4.09 -11.29
CA LEU A 148 15.79 -4.18 -10.28
C LEU A 148 15.34 -5.14 -9.17
N ALA A 149 16.28 -5.87 -8.59
CA ALA A 149 16.01 -6.76 -7.47
C ALA A 149 17.26 -6.90 -6.59
N THR A 150 17.07 -7.38 -5.38
CA THR A 150 18.17 -7.87 -4.53
C THR A 150 18.14 -9.38 -4.46
N LEU A 151 19.32 -9.99 -4.47
CA LEU A 151 19.53 -11.39 -4.13
C LEU A 151 20.23 -11.48 -2.77
N ARG A 152 19.55 -12.06 -1.78
CA ARG A 152 20.05 -12.20 -0.41
C ARG A 152 19.80 -13.59 0.13
N VAL A 153 20.38 -13.94 1.28
CA VAL A 153 20.18 -15.24 1.92
C VAL A 153 19.16 -15.12 3.03
N ARG A 154 18.22 -16.07 3.09
CA ARG A 154 17.30 -16.25 4.22
C ARG A 154 17.11 -17.74 4.47
N GLU A 155 17.27 -18.18 5.71
CA GLU A 155 16.99 -19.57 6.14
C GLU A 155 17.69 -20.63 5.25
N GLY A 156 18.91 -20.34 4.80
CA GLY A 156 19.70 -21.26 3.97
C GLY A 156 19.29 -21.33 2.49
N VAL A 157 18.45 -20.40 2.02
CA VAL A 157 17.99 -20.30 0.63
C VAL A 157 18.24 -18.89 0.10
N LEU A 158 18.47 -18.74 -1.21
CA LEU A 158 18.53 -17.46 -1.88
C LEU A 158 17.11 -16.90 -2.06
N LEU A 159 16.93 -15.67 -1.58
CA LEU A 159 15.73 -14.87 -1.69
C LEU A 159 15.97 -13.75 -2.69
N LEU A 160 15.17 -13.72 -3.75
CA LEU A 160 15.11 -12.65 -4.72
C LEU A 160 13.97 -11.70 -4.32
N ASN A 161 14.30 -10.48 -3.91
CA ASN A 161 13.32 -9.42 -3.67
C ASN A 161 13.34 -8.44 -4.84
N THR A 162 12.26 -8.38 -5.61
CA THR A 162 12.07 -7.30 -6.60
C THR A 162 12.01 -5.95 -5.91
N MET A 163 12.52 -4.93 -6.60
CA MET A 163 12.59 -3.56 -6.13
C MET A 163 11.77 -2.62 -7.01
N LEU A 164 11.30 -1.54 -6.40
CA LEU A 164 10.85 -0.35 -7.11
C LEU A 164 12.06 0.37 -7.71
N TRP A 165 11.88 0.97 -8.89
CA TRP A 165 12.89 1.86 -9.43
C TRP A 165 12.95 3.16 -8.61
N PRO A 166 14.12 3.81 -8.48
CA PRO A 166 14.25 5.03 -7.70
C PRO A 166 13.28 6.15 -8.12
N ASP A 167 12.92 6.23 -9.40
CA ASP A 167 11.96 7.20 -9.95
C ASP A 167 10.49 6.85 -9.67
N GLU A 168 10.20 5.61 -9.23
CA GLU A 168 8.87 5.21 -8.77
C GLU A 168 8.61 5.61 -7.31
N VAL A 169 9.66 5.98 -6.57
CA VAL A 169 9.55 6.43 -5.17
C VAL A 169 9.22 7.92 -5.12
N ARG A 170 8.11 8.25 -4.46
CA ARG A 170 7.68 9.65 -4.31
C ARG A 170 8.49 10.34 -3.22
N THR A 171 8.94 11.55 -3.51
CA THR A 171 9.52 12.45 -2.49
C THR A 171 8.40 13.01 -1.60
N PRO A 172 8.55 12.97 -0.27
CA PRO A 172 7.60 13.62 0.63
C PRO A 172 7.66 15.14 0.43
N ASP A 173 6.51 15.75 0.12
CA ASP A 173 6.34 17.19 -0.06
C ASP A 173 5.18 17.65 0.84
N PHE A 174 5.50 17.89 2.10
CA PHE A 174 4.54 18.29 3.12
C PHE A 174 5.03 19.55 3.82
N GLY A 175 4.18 20.59 3.88
CA GLY A 175 4.59 21.90 4.40
C GLY A 175 5.08 21.91 5.85
N PHE A 176 4.69 20.94 6.68
CA PHE A 176 5.18 20.84 8.06
C PHE A 176 6.68 20.51 8.16
N LEU A 177 7.28 19.97 7.09
CA LEU A 177 8.71 19.63 7.07
C LEU A 177 9.60 20.89 7.08
N ASP A 178 9.07 22.00 6.59
CA ASP A 178 9.75 23.30 6.56
C ASP A 178 9.47 24.15 7.81
N GLU A 179 8.60 23.68 8.71
CA GLU A 179 8.27 24.40 9.94
C GLU A 179 9.34 24.16 11.02
N ASP A 180 9.96 25.24 11.52
CA ASP A 180 10.87 25.18 12.68
C ASP A 180 10.05 25.07 13.99
N LEU A 181 9.63 23.85 14.31
CA LEU A 181 8.93 23.51 15.54
C LEU A 181 9.92 23.15 16.66
N LYS A 182 9.96 23.96 17.71
CA LYS A 182 10.83 23.71 18.88
C LYS A 182 10.17 22.74 19.86
N VAL A 183 10.70 21.53 19.95
CA VAL A 183 10.31 20.55 20.97
C VAL A 183 11.04 20.84 22.29
N ARG A 184 10.32 20.90 23.41
CA ARG A 184 10.93 21.17 24.72
C ARG A 184 11.56 19.88 25.28
N PRO A 185 12.76 19.94 25.89
CA PRO A 185 13.42 18.75 26.42
C PRO A 185 12.58 17.90 27.40
N PRO A 186 11.75 18.48 28.30
CA PRO A 186 10.87 17.68 29.18
C PRO A 186 9.78 16.91 28.42
N GLU A 187 9.29 17.44 27.30
CA GLU A 187 8.26 16.79 26.48
C GLU A 187 8.87 15.61 25.72
N LEU A 188 10.09 15.79 25.19
CA LEU A 188 10.85 14.72 24.55
C LEU A 188 11.19 13.60 25.55
N ALA A 189 11.65 13.95 26.76
CA ALA A 189 11.97 12.97 27.80
C ALA A 189 10.74 12.15 28.23
N MET A 190 9.56 12.80 28.33
CA MET A 190 8.32 12.11 28.62
C MET A 190 7.92 11.15 27.49
N ALA A 191 8.04 11.58 26.23
CA ALA A 191 7.76 10.74 25.07
C ALA A 191 8.69 9.52 25.01
N SER A 192 10.00 9.71 25.23
CA SER A 192 10.97 8.62 25.32
C SER A 192 10.60 7.61 26.40
N SER A 193 10.23 8.06 27.60
CA SER A 193 9.80 7.15 28.68
C SER A 193 8.56 6.34 28.32
N LEU A 194 7.63 6.90 27.52
CA LEU A 194 6.48 6.14 27.04
C LEU A 194 6.92 5.07 26.04
N ILE A 195 7.77 5.43 25.07
CA ILE A 195 8.29 4.49 24.06
C ILE A 195 9.00 3.33 24.76
N ASP A 196 9.91 3.63 25.69
CA ASP A 196 10.64 2.61 26.46
C ASP A 196 9.69 1.74 27.29
N SER A 197 8.56 2.31 27.76
CA SER A 197 7.59 1.55 28.53
C SER A 197 6.81 0.53 27.68
N MET A 198 6.69 0.79 26.37
CA MET A 198 5.97 -0.03 25.39
C MET A 198 6.91 -0.84 24.49
N ALA A 199 8.22 -0.72 24.66
CA ALA A 199 9.21 -1.47 23.89
C ALA A 199 9.19 -2.96 24.28
N GLY A 200 9.36 -3.82 23.28
CA GLY A 200 9.43 -5.27 23.43
C GLY A 200 9.93 -5.90 22.13
N ASP A 201 10.14 -7.22 22.17
CA ASP A 201 10.57 -7.98 21.00
C ASP A 201 9.40 -8.18 20.02
N PHE A 202 9.70 -8.10 18.72
CA PHE A 202 8.69 -8.33 17.69
C PHE A 202 8.57 -9.82 17.37
N GLU A 203 7.47 -10.42 17.83
CA GLU A 203 7.09 -11.81 17.54
C GLU A 203 5.95 -11.81 16.50
N PRO A 204 6.22 -12.07 15.20
CA PRO A 204 5.21 -11.97 14.14
C PRO A 204 3.99 -12.86 14.38
N ASP A 205 4.20 -14.06 14.94
CA ASP A 205 3.16 -15.07 15.18
C ASP A 205 2.20 -14.69 16.32
N ALA A 206 2.52 -13.66 17.10
CA ALA A 206 1.61 -13.12 18.12
C ALA A 206 0.48 -12.27 17.53
N PHE A 207 0.60 -11.85 16.27
CA PHE A 207 -0.38 -10.98 15.61
C PHE A 207 -1.31 -11.78 14.69
N THR A 208 -2.60 -11.48 14.76
CA THR A 208 -3.63 -12.07 13.92
C THR A 208 -4.30 -11.02 13.04
N ASP A 209 -4.84 -11.49 11.91
CA ASP A 209 -5.72 -10.68 11.07
C ASP A 209 -7.14 -10.75 11.64
N ASP A 210 -7.45 -9.80 12.52
CA ASP A 210 -8.72 -9.74 13.24
C ASP A 210 -9.90 -9.47 12.29
N TYR A 211 -9.66 -8.74 11.20
CA TYR A 211 -10.68 -8.51 10.17
C TYR A 211 -11.06 -9.83 9.51
N ARG A 212 -10.08 -10.65 9.13
CA ARG A 212 -10.35 -11.97 8.53
C ARG A 212 -11.05 -12.89 9.53
N ALA A 213 -10.64 -12.88 10.80
CA ALA A 213 -11.29 -13.67 11.84
C ALA A 213 -12.77 -13.27 12.00
N ALA A 214 -13.04 -11.98 12.18
CA ALA A 214 -14.40 -11.46 12.30
C ALA A 214 -15.25 -11.75 11.06
N LEU A 215 -14.68 -11.63 9.86
CA LEU A 215 -15.38 -11.93 8.61
C LEU A 215 -15.73 -13.41 8.49
N GLN A 216 -14.83 -14.30 8.93
CA GLN A 216 -15.08 -15.75 8.96
C GLN A 216 -16.24 -16.08 9.91
N GLU A 217 -16.28 -15.47 11.10
CA GLU A 217 -17.39 -15.67 12.04
C GLU A 217 -18.74 -15.24 11.46
N VAL A 218 -18.79 -14.10 10.76
CA VAL A 218 -20.01 -13.63 10.08
C VAL A 218 -20.44 -14.62 8.98
N ILE A 219 -19.49 -15.20 8.25
CA ILE A 219 -19.77 -16.22 7.24
C ILE A 219 -20.33 -17.49 7.89
N ASP A 220 -19.68 -18.00 8.94
CA ASP A 220 -20.08 -19.23 9.61
C ASP A 220 -21.45 -19.10 10.27
N ALA A 221 -21.72 -17.97 10.92
CA ALA A 221 -23.03 -17.70 11.50
C ALA A 221 -24.15 -17.63 10.43
N LYS A 222 -23.88 -17.02 9.27
CA LYS A 222 -24.80 -17.04 8.12
C LYS A 222 -25.01 -18.44 7.54
N ILE A 223 -23.99 -19.30 7.56
CA ILE A 223 -24.09 -20.70 7.12
C ILE A 223 -24.96 -21.51 8.09
N GLU A 224 -24.80 -21.30 9.39
CA GLU A 224 -25.57 -21.96 10.45
C GLU A 224 -27.02 -21.45 10.58
N GLY A 225 -27.43 -20.49 9.74
CA GLY A 225 -28.76 -19.91 9.75
C GLY A 225 -29.02 -19.01 10.97
N ARG A 226 -27.98 -18.60 11.68
CA ARG A 226 -28.07 -17.56 12.71
C ARG A 226 -27.97 -16.22 11.99
N GLU A 227 -29.08 -15.49 11.87
CA GLU A 227 -29.00 -14.07 11.53
C GLU A 227 -28.13 -13.39 12.60
N VAL A 228 -26.94 -12.96 12.20
CA VAL A 228 -25.92 -12.43 13.10
C VAL A 228 -26.45 -11.18 13.78
N VAL A 229 -26.75 -11.31 15.07
CA VAL A 229 -26.82 -10.19 16.01
C VAL A 229 -25.39 -9.66 16.12
N GLN A 230 -25.22 -8.34 15.92
CA GLN A 230 -23.93 -7.65 16.03
C GLN A 230 -23.12 -8.21 17.22
N PRO A 231 -21.83 -8.54 17.02
CA PRO A 231 -20.95 -8.67 18.18
C PRO A 231 -21.02 -7.33 18.93
N GLU A 232 -21.28 -7.37 20.24
CA GLU A 232 -21.28 -6.19 21.08
C GLU A 232 -19.97 -5.44 20.83
N GLU A 233 -20.12 -4.22 20.32
CA GLU A 233 -19.05 -3.24 20.22
C GLU A 233 -18.57 -3.04 21.65
N GLU A 234 -17.41 -3.63 22.00
CA GLU A 234 -16.78 -3.35 23.27
C GLU A 234 -16.51 -1.84 23.25
N GLU A 235 -17.31 -1.10 24.03
CA GLU A 235 -17.36 0.36 24.02
C GLU A 235 -15.93 0.89 24.07
N ALA A 236 -15.43 1.35 22.93
CA ALA A 236 -14.19 2.07 22.88
C ALA A 236 -14.40 3.30 23.76
N ALA A 237 -13.79 3.28 24.94
CA ALA A 237 -13.90 4.37 25.91
C ALA A 237 -13.69 5.70 25.17
N PRO A 238 -14.57 6.69 25.39
CA PRO A 238 -14.59 7.91 24.59
C PRO A 238 -13.20 8.53 24.54
N ALA A 239 -12.74 8.85 23.33
CA ALA A 239 -11.47 9.50 23.08
C ALA A 239 -11.41 10.82 23.87
N ALA A 240 -10.80 10.77 25.05
CA ALA A 240 -10.55 11.93 25.90
C ALA A 240 -9.39 12.74 25.33
N ALA A 241 -9.61 13.33 24.15
CA ALA A 241 -8.71 14.27 23.51
C ALA A 241 -8.78 15.65 24.21
N VAL A 242 -8.46 15.75 25.51
CA VAL A 242 -8.27 17.07 26.16
C VAL A 242 -7.17 17.11 27.23
N ASP A 243 -6.51 16.02 27.61
CA ASP A 243 -5.29 16.14 28.41
C ASP A 243 -4.32 14.99 28.14
N LEU A 244 -3.64 15.07 27.00
CA LEU A 244 -2.59 14.13 26.61
C LEU A 244 -1.53 14.01 27.71
N MET A 245 -1.22 15.07 28.45
CA MET A 245 -0.23 15.05 29.54
C MET A 245 -0.73 14.28 30.76
N ALA A 246 -2.01 14.41 31.12
CA ALA A 246 -2.60 13.59 32.19
C ALA A 246 -2.78 12.13 31.75
N ALA A 247 -3.20 11.88 30.51
CA ALA A 247 -3.32 10.54 29.95
C ALA A 247 -1.96 9.82 29.88
N LEU A 248 -0.90 10.54 29.49
CA LEU A 248 0.48 10.06 29.49
C LEU A 248 0.98 9.72 30.89
N LYS A 249 0.80 10.62 31.87
CA LYS A 249 1.17 10.36 33.27
C LYS A 249 0.47 9.13 33.84
N ALA A 250 -0.84 9.01 33.61
CA ALA A 250 -1.63 7.86 34.05
C ALA A 250 -1.22 6.54 33.36
N SER A 251 -0.69 6.59 32.14
CA SER A 251 -0.14 5.42 31.45
C SER A 251 1.21 5.00 32.05
N VAL A 252 2.10 5.97 32.31
CA VAL A 252 3.43 5.72 32.92
C VAL A 252 3.32 5.18 34.35
N GLU A 253 2.39 5.70 35.15
CA GLU A 253 2.15 5.19 36.50
C GLU A 253 1.61 3.76 36.50
N ARG A 254 0.71 3.42 35.57
CA ARG A 254 0.23 2.03 35.39
C ARG A 254 1.34 1.10 34.91
N ALA A 255 2.20 1.55 34.00
CA ALA A 255 3.34 0.78 33.49
C ALA A 255 4.44 0.56 34.54
N ARG A 256 4.61 1.48 35.50
CA ARG A 256 5.49 1.33 36.67
C ARG A 256 4.92 0.39 37.73
N ALA A 257 3.60 0.47 37.98
CA ALA A 257 2.90 -0.44 38.88
C ALA A 257 2.94 -1.90 38.38
N ALA A 258 2.80 -2.12 37.06
CA ALA A 258 2.90 -3.46 36.45
C ALA A 258 4.32 -4.07 36.54
N ARG A 259 5.37 -3.24 36.65
CA ARG A 259 6.76 -3.67 36.85
C ARG A 259 7.16 -3.87 38.32
N GLY A 260 6.23 -3.66 39.27
CA GLY A 260 6.47 -3.91 40.69
C GLY A 260 7.37 -2.89 41.40
N GLU A 261 7.57 -1.70 40.81
CA GLU A 261 8.36 -0.64 41.45
C GLU A 261 7.47 0.22 42.37
N ALA A 262 7.73 0.14 43.68
CA ALA A 262 6.95 0.86 44.70
C ALA A 262 7.22 2.38 44.67
N PRO A 263 6.22 3.23 44.94
CA PRO A 263 6.46 4.66 45.06
C PRO A 263 7.21 4.95 46.37
N ALA A 264 8.35 5.61 46.27
CA ALA A 264 8.98 6.25 47.43
C ALA A 264 8.05 7.38 47.90
N GLY A 265 7.35 7.15 49.02
CA GLY A 265 6.46 8.12 49.62
C GLY A 265 7.20 9.33 50.22
N GLY A 266 6.55 10.49 50.17
CA GLY A 266 6.96 11.65 50.97
C GLY A 266 6.37 13.00 50.57
N ALA A 267 5.24 13.36 51.21
CA ALA A 267 4.77 14.71 51.53
C ALA A 267 4.02 15.54 50.45
N GLY A 268 2.76 15.85 50.78
CA GLY A 268 2.10 17.10 50.38
C GLY A 268 0.79 16.91 49.62
N GLU A 269 -0.31 16.75 50.35
CA GLU A 269 -1.66 16.94 49.81
C GLU A 269 -1.82 18.44 49.43
N PRO A 270 -2.05 18.82 48.16
CA PRO A 270 -2.35 20.20 47.82
C PRO A 270 -3.86 20.42 47.90
N THR A 271 -4.27 21.22 48.88
CA THR A 271 -5.63 21.77 49.01
C THR A 271 -6.12 22.45 47.73
N PRO A 272 -7.42 22.34 47.38
CA PRO A 272 -7.98 22.97 46.18
C PRO A 272 -7.97 24.51 46.26
N ILE A 273 -7.58 25.14 45.15
CA ILE A 273 -7.31 26.58 44.98
C ILE A 273 -8.61 27.41 44.82
N THR A 274 -9.66 27.09 45.58
CA THR A 274 -10.95 27.82 45.49
C THR A 274 -11.25 28.70 46.70
N SER A 275 -10.41 28.70 47.75
CA SER A 275 -10.61 29.52 48.96
C SER A 275 -9.60 30.67 49.14
N ALA A 276 -8.60 30.82 48.25
CA ALA A 276 -7.62 31.91 48.33
C ALA A 276 -8.04 33.21 47.58
N ARG A 277 -9.22 33.24 46.95
CA ARG A 277 -9.69 34.43 46.20
C ARG A 277 -10.63 35.36 46.98
N SER A 278 -11.09 34.97 48.17
CA SER A 278 -12.02 35.78 48.98
C SER A 278 -11.35 36.55 50.12
N ALA A 279 -10.06 36.30 50.41
CA ALA A 279 -9.30 37.04 51.44
C ALA A 279 -8.43 38.17 50.87
N GLN A 280 -8.25 38.25 49.55
CA GLN A 280 -7.41 39.27 48.90
C GLN A 280 -8.19 40.40 48.21
N GLN A 281 -9.54 40.42 48.37
CA GLN A 281 -10.41 41.48 47.84
C GLN A 281 -10.91 42.47 48.93
N ALA A 282 -10.64 42.22 50.22
CA ALA A 282 -10.95 43.14 51.31
C ALA A 282 -9.78 44.06 51.73
N ALA A 283 -8.55 43.77 51.32
CA ALA A 283 -7.35 44.51 51.74
C ALA A 283 -6.78 45.51 50.70
N LYS A 284 -7.43 45.67 49.53
CA LYS A 284 -6.97 46.59 48.46
C LYS A 284 -7.95 47.71 48.12
N ALA A 285 -8.96 47.94 48.97
CA ALA A 285 -9.95 49.02 48.83
C ALA A 285 -9.69 50.23 49.77
N ALA A 286 -8.61 50.23 50.54
CA ALA A 286 -8.20 51.38 51.37
C ALA A 286 -6.74 51.72 51.07
N LYS A 287 -6.47 52.97 50.66
CA LYS A 287 -5.24 53.54 50.07
C LYS A 287 -5.19 53.28 48.55
N THR A 288 -5.42 54.24 47.65
CA THR A 288 -5.20 55.69 47.73
C THR A 288 -5.93 56.33 46.56
N ALA A 289 -6.74 57.34 46.85
CA ALA A 289 -7.26 58.28 45.86
C ALA A 289 -6.18 59.29 45.48
N LYS A 290 -5.88 59.42 44.18
CA LYS A 290 -5.68 60.72 43.50
C LYS A 290 -5.63 60.54 41.97
N ALA A 291 -6.54 61.23 41.29
CA ALA A 291 -6.69 61.31 39.82
C ALA A 291 -5.87 62.51 39.26
N PRO A 292 -6.06 63.00 38.00
CA PRO A 292 -6.74 62.46 36.80
C PRO A 292 -6.01 62.74 35.44
N ALA A 293 -6.70 62.37 34.33
CA ALA A 293 -6.65 62.89 32.94
C ALA A 293 -5.70 62.17 31.95
N LYS A 294 -6.03 61.87 30.68
CA LYS A 294 -7.03 62.42 29.73
C LYS A 294 -7.18 61.46 28.50
N LYS A 295 -8.41 61.33 27.95
CA LYS A 295 -8.86 61.24 26.50
C LYS A 295 -8.06 60.37 25.48
N ALA A 296 -8.60 59.67 24.48
CA ALA A 296 -9.92 59.62 23.84
C ALA A 296 -10.02 58.46 22.80
N ALA A 297 -11.22 57.87 22.69
CA ALA A 297 -12.05 57.64 21.48
C ALA A 297 -11.52 56.80 20.27
N ALA A 298 -12.24 55.71 19.95
CA ALA A 298 -13.12 55.54 18.76
C ALA A 298 -12.39 54.87 17.56
N LYS A 299 -12.95 54.05 16.66
CA LYS A 299 -14.31 53.57 16.35
C LYS A 299 -14.19 52.48 15.25
N LYS A 300 -15.13 51.51 15.26
CA LYS A 300 -15.87 50.92 14.12
C LYS A 300 -15.17 50.19 12.94
N ALA A 301 -15.61 48.94 12.73
CA ALA A 301 -15.82 48.23 11.46
C ALA A 301 -16.99 48.88 10.62
N PRO A 302 -17.55 48.32 9.51
CA PRO A 302 -17.28 47.09 8.73
C PRO A 302 -17.47 47.17 7.17
N ALA A 303 -17.19 46.05 6.49
CA ALA A 303 -17.87 45.40 5.33
C ALA A 303 -18.42 46.19 4.10
N LYS A 304 -18.19 45.65 2.87
CA LYS A 304 -19.22 44.97 2.01
C LYS A 304 -18.84 44.78 0.51
N LYS A 305 -19.28 43.62 -0.03
CA LYS A 305 -19.96 43.33 -1.33
C LYS A 305 -19.23 43.57 -2.67
N ALA A 306 -19.53 42.93 -3.81
CA ALA A 306 -20.35 41.79 -4.25
C ALA A 306 -20.27 41.69 -5.81
N ALA A 307 -20.47 40.48 -6.37
CA ALA A 307 -21.30 40.12 -7.56
C ALA A 307 -21.02 40.79 -8.95
N ALA A 308 -21.31 40.27 -10.15
CA ALA A 308 -22.01 39.10 -10.73
C ALA A 308 -21.82 39.05 -12.28
N ALA A 309 -22.25 37.93 -12.90
CA ALA A 309 -22.98 37.81 -14.20
C ALA A 309 -22.18 37.92 -15.54
N LYS A 310 -22.50 37.26 -16.69
CA LYS A 310 -23.74 36.60 -17.23
C LYS A 310 -23.49 35.88 -18.61
N LYS A 311 -24.30 34.83 -18.92
CA LYS A 311 -24.98 34.43 -20.22
C LYS A 311 -24.15 34.03 -21.48
N ALA A 312 -24.58 33.24 -22.48
CA ALA A 312 -25.80 32.47 -22.86
C ALA A 312 -25.54 31.55 -24.10
N GLU A 313 -26.38 30.51 -24.32
CA GLU A 313 -26.60 29.68 -25.54
C GLU A 313 -27.56 30.40 -26.56
N PRO A 314 -27.98 29.92 -27.79
CA PRO A 314 -28.42 28.54 -28.16
C PRO A 314 -28.37 28.03 -29.66
N ALA A 315 -28.54 26.69 -29.84
CA ALA A 315 -29.37 25.87 -30.78
C ALA A 315 -29.40 25.91 -32.36
N LYS A 316 -29.68 24.70 -32.92
CA LYS A 316 -30.36 24.23 -34.20
C LYS A 316 -29.44 23.52 -35.23
N LYS A 317 -29.79 22.49 -36.03
CA LYS A 317 -31.07 21.82 -36.45
C LYS A 317 -30.75 20.47 -37.16
N ALA A 318 -31.76 19.61 -37.29
CA ALA A 318 -31.78 18.28 -37.91
C ALA A 318 -31.92 18.25 -39.46
N ALA A 319 -31.63 17.09 -40.10
CA ALA A 319 -32.42 16.49 -41.19
C ALA A 319 -31.91 15.08 -41.61
N ALA A 320 -32.85 14.21 -41.96
CA ALA A 320 -32.69 12.83 -42.43
C ALA A 320 -32.96 12.70 -43.95
N LYS A 321 -32.38 11.70 -44.66
CA LYS A 321 -33.06 10.98 -45.78
C LYS A 321 -32.34 9.73 -46.33
N LYS A 322 -33.06 8.59 -46.27
CA LYS A 322 -33.25 7.40 -47.15
C LYS A 322 -32.31 7.11 -48.35
N THR A 323 -31.95 5.83 -48.56
CA THR A 323 -32.48 4.84 -49.58
C THR A 323 -31.79 3.46 -49.43
N ALA A 324 -32.51 2.35 -49.21
CA ALA A 324 -32.94 1.28 -50.17
C ALA A 324 -31.78 0.39 -50.72
N GLU A 325 -31.58 -0.86 -50.28
CA GLU A 325 -32.23 -2.14 -50.69
C GLU A 325 -31.58 -2.86 -51.90
N LYS A 326 -30.90 -4.01 -51.69
CA LYS A 326 -31.12 -5.31 -52.40
C LYS A 326 -30.06 -6.40 -52.16
N LYS A 327 -30.55 -7.57 -51.71
CA LYS A 327 -30.30 -8.97 -52.18
C LYS A 327 -28.94 -9.34 -52.83
N ALA A 328 -28.29 -10.39 -52.32
CA ALA A 328 -28.44 -11.79 -52.81
C ALA A 328 -27.26 -12.69 -52.36
N ALA A 329 -27.58 -13.83 -51.73
CA ALA A 329 -26.77 -15.04 -51.83
C ALA A 329 -27.09 -15.77 -53.16
N PRO A 330 -26.21 -16.67 -53.65
CA PRO A 330 -26.49 -18.09 -53.40
C PRO A 330 -25.27 -19.03 -53.25
N ALA A 331 -25.44 -20.02 -52.37
CA ALA A 331 -25.25 -21.47 -52.52
C ALA A 331 -23.98 -22.13 -53.15
N LYS A 332 -23.40 -23.04 -52.33
CA LYS A 332 -23.04 -24.47 -52.58
C LYS A 332 -21.91 -24.86 -53.56
N LYS A 333 -20.91 -25.58 -53.00
CA LYS A 333 -20.42 -26.95 -53.34
C LYS A 333 -19.33 -27.32 -52.29
N ALA A 334 -19.43 -28.35 -51.44
CA ALA A 334 -19.53 -29.81 -51.63
C ALA A 334 -18.26 -30.48 -52.21
N ALA A 335 -17.38 -30.98 -51.32
CA ALA A 335 -16.51 -32.18 -51.44
C ALA A 335 -15.91 -32.41 -50.03
N LYS A 336 -16.26 -33.38 -49.18
CA LYS A 336 -16.35 -34.86 -49.22
C LYS A 336 -14.97 -35.57 -49.29
N LYS A 337 -14.68 -36.32 -48.21
CA LYS A 337 -13.70 -37.42 -47.99
C LYS A 337 -12.21 -37.00 -47.83
N ALA A 338 -11.40 -37.55 -46.93
CA ALA A 338 -11.50 -38.70 -46.02
C ALA A 338 -10.46 -38.58 -44.88
N ALA A 339 -10.75 -39.17 -43.72
CA ALA A 339 -9.78 -39.55 -42.68
C ALA A 339 -9.37 -41.04 -42.85
N PRO A 340 -8.63 -41.68 -41.93
CA PRO A 340 -7.21 -41.50 -41.58
C PRO A 340 -6.41 -42.83 -41.67
N ARG A 341 -5.08 -42.80 -41.56
CA ARG A 341 -4.21 -43.96 -41.17
C ARG A 341 -2.86 -43.37 -40.70
N LYS A 342 -2.56 -43.32 -39.39
CA LYS A 342 -1.90 -44.34 -38.54
C LYS A 342 -0.74 -45.11 -39.18
N THR A 343 0.42 -44.91 -38.54
CA THR A 343 1.58 -45.80 -38.30
C THR A 343 2.44 -46.25 -39.47
N ALA A 344 3.69 -45.77 -39.50
CA ALA A 344 4.86 -46.50 -38.99
C ALA A 344 5.84 -45.49 -38.38
#